data_AF-A0A3D5M7Z7-F1
#
_entry.id   AF-A0A3D5M7Z7-F1
#
_cell.length_a   1.000
_cell.length_b   1.000
_cell.length_c   1.000
_cell.angle_alpha   90.00
_cell.angle_beta   90.00
_cell.angle_gamma   90.00
#
_symmetry.space_group_name_H-M   'P 1'
#
loop_
_entity.id
_entity.type
_entity.pdbx_description
1 polymer ?
#
loop_
_entity_poly.entity_id
_entity_poly.type
_entity_poly.pdbx_seq_one_letter_code
_entity_poly.pdbx_strand_id
1 'polypeptide(L)' 'LVDSERQEHVDVTMTNSVLKAYQSALSQFREEIRSHCRRYKIQPVEVSTAVPFDQVVLDVLRQKRWLS' A
#
# COMPACT_ATOMS: atom_id res chain seq x y z
N LEU A 1 9.95 14.08 -8.39
CA LEU A 1 9.54 12.83 -9.08
C LEU A 1 9.85 13.03 -10.56
N VAL A 2 10.42 12.04 -11.26
CA VAL A 2 10.69 12.17 -12.70
C VAL A 2 9.49 11.63 -13.45
N ASP A 3 8.91 12.44 -14.33
CA ASP A 3 7.87 11.99 -15.25
C ASP A 3 8.51 11.02 -16.27
N SER A 4 8.09 9.75 -16.23
CA SER A 4 8.62 8.70 -17.09
C SER A 4 8.27 8.88 -18.57
N GLU A 5 7.30 9.75 -18.90
CA GLU A 5 6.89 9.99 -20.28
C GLU A 5 7.63 11.17 -20.92
N ARG A 6 8.11 12.14 -20.12
CA ARG A 6 8.70 13.39 -20.62
C ARG A 6 10.14 13.66 -20.17
N GLN A 7 10.67 12.88 -19.23
CA GLN A 7 11.98 13.11 -18.59
C GLN A 7 12.16 14.52 -18.00
N GLU A 8 11.08 15.29 -17.82
CA GLU A 8 11.12 16.59 -17.17
C GLU A 8 11.17 16.41 -15.65
N HIS A 9 12.10 17.13 -15.03
CA HIS A 9 12.19 17.24 -13.58
C HIS A 9 11.04 18.13 -13.09
N VAL A 10 9.93 17.50 -12.69
CA VAL A 10 8.86 18.20 -11.98
C VAL A 10 9.26 18.28 -10.51
N ASP A 11 9.62 19.48 -10.07
CA ASP A 11 9.81 19.80 -8.66
C ASP A 11 8.41 19.87 -7.99
N VAL A 12 7.87 18.69 -7.69
CA VAL A 12 6.66 18.60 -6.87
C VAL A 12 7.09 18.96 -5.46
N THR A 13 7.08 20.25 -5.15
CA THR A 13 7.18 20.72 -3.77
C THR A 13 6.01 20.09 -3.02
N MET A 14 6.27 18.97 -2.34
CA MET A 14 5.29 18.30 -1.49
C MET A 14 4.97 19.22 -0.33
N THR A 15 4.06 20.15 -0.57
CA THR A 15 3.53 21.01 0.48
C THR A 15 2.82 20.13 1.50
N ASN A 16 2.85 20.54 2.77
CA ASN A 16 2.18 19.81 3.85
C ASN A 16 0.68 19.58 3.56
N SER A 17 0.03 20.48 2.80
CA SER A 17 -1.35 20.32 2.35
C SER A 17 -1.51 19.15 1.38
N VAL A 18 -0.61 19.02 0.39
CA VAL A 18 -0.62 17.90 -0.58
C VAL A 18 -0.36 16.56 0.13
N LEU A 19 0.60 16.53 1.06
CA LEU A 19 0.86 15.32 1.87
C LEU A 19 -0.37 14.91 2.69
N LYS A 20 -1.04 15.86 3.34
CA LYS A 20 -2.27 15.58 4.10
C LYS A 20 -3.40 15.08 3.20
N ALA A 21 -3.59 15.70 2.04
CA ALA A 21 -4.61 15.28 1.07
C ALA A 21 -4.35 13.84 0.58
N TYR A 22 -3.09 13.53 0.25
CA TYR A 22 -2.69 12.18 -0.14
C TYR A 22 -2.93 11.16 0.99
N GLN A 23 -2.52 11.46 2.22
CA GLN A 23 -2.74 10.58 3.37
C GLN A 23 -4.23 10.32 3.61
N SER A 24 -5.08 11.34 3.47
CA SER A 24 -6.52 11.21 3.58
C SER A 24 -7.09 10.30 2.49
N ALA A 25 -6.74 10.56 1.22
CA ALA A 25 -7.20 9.75 0.10
C ALA A 25 -6.74 8.29 0.21
N LEU A 26 -5.47 8.06 0.59
CA LEU A 26 -4.93 6.73 0.80
C LEU A 26 -5.65 5.99 1.94
N SER A 27 -5.96 6.69 3.04
CA SER A 27 -6.68 6.10 4.17
C SER A 27 -8.11 5.70 3.78
N GLN A 28 -8.79 6.55 3.01
CA GLN A 28 -10.12 6.25 2.49
C GLN A 28 -10.09 5.01 1.57
N PHE A 29 -9.17 4.99 0.60
CA PHE A 29 -9.02 3.86 -0.31
C PHE A 29 -8.77 2.53 0.45
N ARG A 30 -7.88 2.55 1.44
CA ARG A 30 -7.60 1.37 2.28
C ARG A 30 -8.85 0.88 3.00
N GLU A 31 -9.68 1.79 3.52
CA GLU A 31 -10.91 1.42 4.21
C GLU A 31 -11.95 0.83 3.26
N GLU A 32 -12.07 1.37 2.05
CA GLU A 32 -12.94 0.82 1.00
C GLU A 32 -12.55 -0.63 0.66
N ILE A 33 -11.25 -0.90 0.47
CA ILE A 33 -10.74 -2.26 0.22
C ILE A 33 -11.02 -3.17 1.42
N ARG A 34 -10.74 -2.73 2.65
CA ARG A 34 -11.02 -3.54 3.86
C ARG A 34 -12.51 -3.83 4.02
N SER A 35 -13.37 -2.87 3.73
CA SER A 35 -14.82 -3.04 3.74
C SER A 35 -15.27 -4.06 2.70
N HIS A 36 -14.77 -3.94 1.47
CA HIS A 36 -15.03 -4.88 0.39
C HIS A 36 -14.59 -6.30 0.77
N CYS A 37 -13.35 -6.48 1.24
CA CYS A 37 -12.85 -7.80 1.65
C CYS A 37 -13.65 -8.40 2.82
N ARG A 38 -14.05 -7.58 3.82
CA ARG A 38 -14.90 -8.03 4.94
C ARG A 38 -16.22 -8.61 4.47
N ARG A 39 -16.86 -8.00 3.47
CA ARG A 39 -18.11 -8.51 2.86
C ARG A 39 -17.98 -9.95 2.38
N TYR A 40 -16.80 -10.33 1.87
CA TYR A 40 -16.53 -11.66 1.33
C TYR A 40 -15.73 -12.56 2.28
N LYS A 41 -15.54 -12.16 3.55
CA LYS A 41 -14.71 -12.87 4.53
C LYS A 41 -13.26 -13.12 4.05
N ILE A 42 -12.75 -12.24 3.19
CA ILE A 42 -11.37 -12.25 2.74
C ILE A 42 -10.55 -11.47 3.76
N GLN A 43 -9.43 -12.05 4.21
CA GLN A 43 -8.46 -11.36 5.07
C GLN A 43 -7.35 -10.75 4.19
N PRO A 44 -7.39 -9.43 3.90
CA PRO A 44 -6.34 -8.79 3.12
C PRO A 44 -5.06 -8.67 3.95
N VAL A 45 -3.92 -8.81 3.29
CA VAL A 45 -2.60 -8.54 3.87
C VAL A 45 -2.06 -7.28 3.22
N GLU A 46 -1.78 -6.26 4.03
CA GLU A 46 -1.21 -5.01 3.56
C GLU A 46 0.32 -5.10 3.57
N VAL A 47 0.94 -4.80 2.44
CA VAL A 47 2.40 -4.95 2.27
C VAL A 47 2.98 -3.75 1.56
N SER A 48 4.26 -3.47 1.84
CA SER A 48 5.03 -2.45 1.14
C SER A 48 5.74 -3.08 -0.06
N THR A 49 5.82 -2.35 -1.18
CA THR A 49 6.64 -2.73 -2.33
C THR A 49 8.13 -2.72 -2.04
N ALA A 50 8.55 -2.15 -0.90
CA ALA A 50 9.91 -2.23 -0.41
C ALA A 50 10.28 -3.63 0.12
N VAL A 51 9.28 -4.49 0.40
CA VAL A 51 9.50 -5.85 0.89
C VAL A 51 9.37 -6.84 -0.27
N PRO A 52 10.36 -7.71 -0.52
CA PRO A 52 10.26 -8.75 -1.54
C PRO A 52 9.04 -9.66 -1.31
N PHE A 53 8.36 -10.02 -2.40
CA PHE A 53 7.12 -10.81 -2.33
C PHE A 53 7.29 -12.15 -1.60
N ASP A 54 8.41 -12.84 -1.80
CA ASP A 54 8.67 -14.12 -1.14
C ASP A 54 8.74 -13.98 0.38
N GLN A 55 9.29 -12.87 0.89
CA GLN A 55 9.33 -12.60 2.33
C GLN A 55 7.93 -12.36 2.89
N VAL A 56 7.09 -11.63 2.15
CA VAL A 56 5.67 -11.44 2.50
C VAL A 56 4.97 -12.79 2.64
N VAL A 57 5.14 -13.68 1.67
CA VAL A 57 4.49 -15.01 1.70
C VAL A 57 4.93 -15.79 2.94
N LEU A 58 6.24 -15.85 3.20
CA LEU A 58 6.78 -16.56 4.36
C LEU A 58 6.24 -16.00 5.68
N ASP A 59 6.18 -14.68 5.83
CA ASP A 59 5.69 -14.05 7.05
C ASP A 59 4.20 -14.31 7.28
N VAL A 60 3.39 -14.28 6.21
CA VAL A 60 1.97 -14.65 6.29
C VAL A 60 1.81 -16.12 6.71
N LEU A 61 2.60 -17.03 6.14
CA LEU A 61 2.56 -18.45 6.49
C LEU A 61 2.98 -18.71 7.95
N ARG A 62 4.01 -18.02 8.44
CA ARG A 62 4.43 -18.07 9.85
C ARG A 62 3.37 -17.53 10.80
N GLN A 63 2.77 -16.39 10.48
CA GLN A 63 1.67 -15.81 11.29
C GLN A 63 0.47 -16.77 11.38
N LYS A 64 0.19 -17.52 10.32
CA LYS A 64 -0.85 -18.56 10.30
C LYS A 64 -0.41 -19.89 10.92
N ARG A 65 0.82 -19.99 11.43
CA ARG A 65 1.42 -21.20 12.02
C ARG A 65 1.47 -22.37 11.04
N TRP A 66 1.56 -22.08 9.75
CA TRP A 66 1.67 -23.10 8.68
C TRP A 66 3.13 -23.48 8.40
N LEU A 67 4.07 -22.68 8.88
CA LEU A 67 5.49 -22.99 8.92
C LEU A 67 5.93 -22.93 10.38
N SER A 68 6.47 -24.05 10.88
CA SER A 68 7.06 -24.22 12.21
C SER A 68 8.44 -23.58 12.30
#